data_AF-A0A0B8NVW4-F1
#
_entry.id   AF-A0A0B8NVW4-F1
#
_cell.length_a   1.000
_cell.length_b   1.000
_cell.length_c   1.000
_cell.angle_alpha   90.00
_cell.angle_beta   90.00
_cell.angle_gamma   90.00
#
_symmetry.space_group_name_H-M   'P 1'
#
loop_
_entity.id
_entity.type
_entity.pdbx_description
1 polymer ?
#
loop_
_entity_poly.entity_id
_entity_poly.type
_entity_poly.pdbx_seq_one_letter_code
_entity_poly.pdbx_strand_id
1 'polypeptide(L)'
;MLILIFIGGRQILKRLSQLETEVEDLKLQLALKKVAEYQGASQVETSEVTEFEARDSKEQQAQLWQPEQVDKSTTLWSELGKPFKKLLEKISSNSLLWLGGFVLALGGVFLAKYAIEAGLISAEARVLLGFTFGICLLAIAEYLMRNPERFNIQSTQVSAALGSAGIITCFSMMVVSTHYYKFIPPTPALFVTLLVTSVATFMALRFGPIVAFIGVIGSYAVPALFWSNELTLLELSLFVTFISSSAIYITSKVSNRYLWQLSFLGHFSYLLLAIFLSKSGNEVAVLLSFSLASLYLFTLSQ
;
A
#
# COMPACT_ATOMS: atom_id res chain seq x y z
N MET A 1 -6.94 4.89 20.97
CA MET A 1 -6.31 4.02 19.96
C MET A 1 -5.42 2.93 20.58
N LEU A 2 -4.51 3.25 21.51
CA LEU A 2 -3.69 2.25 22.24
C LEU A 2 -4.49 1.30 23.16
N ILE A 3 -5.57 1.79 23.78
CA ILE A 3 -6.39 1.00 24.72
C ILE A 3 -7.18 -0.14 24.00
N LEU A 4 -7.61 0.08 22.76
CA LEU A 4 -8.37 -0.93 21.98
C LEU A 4 -7.48 -2.08 21.50
N ILE A 5 -6.21 -1.80 21.19
CA ILE A 5 -5.21 -2.82 20.83
C ILE A 5 -4.89 -3.70 22.05
N PHE A 6 -4.80 -3.10 23.25
CA PHE A 6 -4.50 -3.83 24.48
C PHE A 6 -5.68 -4.70 24.96
N ILE A 7 -6.91 -4.24 24.76
CA ILE A 7 -8.14 -5.01 25.09
C ILE A 7 -8.31 -6.20 24.12
N GLY A 8 -8.12 -5.98 22.82
CA GLY A 8 -8.20 -7.04 21.81
C GLY A 8 -7.14 -8.14 22.02
N GLY A 9 -5.90 -7.75 22.34
CA GLY A 9 -4.82 -8.70 22.63
C GLY A 9 -5.11 -9.60 23.83
N ARG A 10 -5.66 -9.06 24.92
CA ARG A 10 -6.03 -9.86 26.11
C ARG A 10 -7.19 -10.83 25.85
N GLN A 11 -8.14 -10.47 24.98
CA GLN A 11 -9.23 -11.37 24.61
C GLN A 11 -8.75 -12.53 23.73
N ILE A 12 -7.81 -12.29 22.82
CA ILE A 12 -7.23 -13.33 21.96
C ILE A 12 -6.45 -14.34 22.79
N LEU A 13 -5.64 -13.88 23.75
CA LEU A 13 -4.87 -14.79 24.61
C LEU A 13 -5.77 -15.69 25.47
N LYS A 14 -6.90 -15.17 25.98
CA LYS A 14 -7.89 -15.98 26.72
C LYS A 14 -8.56 -17.04 25.84
N ARG A 15 -8.85 -16.72 24.57
CA ARG A 15 -9.45 -17.67 23.61
C ARG A 15 -8.46 -18.75 23.19
N LEU A 16 -7.18 -18.42 23.03
CA LEU A 16 -6.15 -19.40 22.72
C LEU A 16 -5.98 -20.40 23.85
N SER A 17 -5.92 -19.94 25.12
CA SER A 17 -5.85 -20.87 26.25
C SER A 17 -7.10 -21.74 26.38
N GLN A 18 -8.30 -21.20 26.09
CA GLN A 18 -9.54 -21.98 26.12
C GLN A 18 -9.57 -23.06 25.02
N LEU A 19 -9.16 -22.71 23.80
CA LEU A 19 -9.11 -23.64 22.68
C LEU A 19 -8.08 -24.75 22.91
N GLU A 20 -6.95 -24.43 23.53
CA GLU A 20 -5.93 -25.42 23.87
C GLU A 20 -6.47 -26.45 24.89
N THR A 21 -7.17 -25.98 25.93
CA THR A 21 -7.85 -26.88 26.89
C THR A 21 -8.96 -27.72 26.27
N GLU A 22 -9.77 -27.16 25.37
CA GLU A 22 -10.84 -27.92 24.69
C GLU A 22 -10.25 -29.00 23.76
N VAL A 23 -9.14 -28.71 23.08
CA VAL A 23 -8.46 -29.68 22.22
C VAL A 23 -7.82 -30.79 23.05
N GLU A 24 -7.21 -30.48 24.20
CA GLU A 24 -6.71 -31.51 25.11
C GLU A 24 -7.83 -32.38 25.67
N ASP A 25 -8.95 -31.78 26.08
CA ASP A 25 -10.10 -32.52 26.60
C ASP A 25 -10.74 -33.42 25.52
N LEU A 26 -10.93 -32.91 24.30
CA LEU A 26 -11.43 -33.70 23.17
C LEU A 26 -10.49 -34.85 22.80
N LYS A 27 -9.17 -34.62 22.85
CA LYS A 27 -8.18 -35.69 22.64
C LYS A 27 -8.26 -36.73 23.75
N LEU A 28 -8.46 -36.32 24.99
CA LEU A 28 -8.67 -37.21 26.13
C LEU A 28 -9.96 -38.02 25.98
N GLN A 29 -11.06 -37.38 25.61
CA GLN A 29 -12.33 -38.08 25.34
C GLN A 29 -12.20 -39.06 24.17
N LEU A 30 -11.46 -38.71 23.12
CA LEU A 30 -11.17 -39.62 22.01
C LEU A 30 -10.26 -40.78 22.42
N ALA A 31 -9.25 -40.53 23.27
CA ALA A 31 -8.39 -41.56 23.80
C ALA A 31 -9.17 -42.52 24.73
N LEU A 32 -10.00 -41.98 25.62
CA LEU A 32 -10.88 -42.75 26.50
C LEU A 32 -11.92 -43.55 25.70
N LYS A 33 -12.51 -42.94 24.66
CA LYS A 33 -13.43 -43.64 23.77
C LYS A 33 -12.73 -44.78 23.02
N LYS A 34 -11.51 -44.56 22.51
CA LYS A 34 -10.70 -45.61 21.87
C LYS A 34 -10.32 -46.73 22.84
N VAL A 35 -10.03 -46.41 24.10
CA VAL A 35 -9.74 -47.41 25.14
C VAL A 35 -11.00 -48.20 25.52
N ALA A 36 -12.15 -47.53 25.63
CA ALA A 36 -13.45 -48.16 25.87
C ALA A 36 -13.90 -49.04 24.69
N GLU A 37 -13.61 -48.62 23.45
CA GLU A 37 -13.88 -49.38 22.22
C GLU A 37 -12.97 -50.60 22.10
N TYR A 38 -11.73 -50.55 22.61
CA TYR A 38 -10.85 -51.72 22.75
C TYR A 38 -11.30 -52.70 23.85
N GLN A 39 -11.94 -52.21 24.92
CA GLN A 39 -12.49 -53.05 26.01
C GLN A 39 -13.90 -53.58 25.73
N GLY A 40 -14.67 -52.93 24.84
CA GLY A 40 -16.02 -53.33 24.44
C GLY A 40 -16.09 -54.36 23.31
N ALA A 41 -14.95 -54.73 22.70
CA ALA A 41 -14.90 -55.69 21.59
C ALA A 41 -14.99 -57.18 22.01
N SER A 42 -15.31 -57.48 23.28
CA SER A 42 -15.69 -58.83 23.72
C SER A 42 -17.11 -58.81 24.27
N GLN A 43 -18.04 -59.36 23.46
CA GLN A 43 -19.43 -59.77 23.72
C GLN A 43 -20.52 -59.04 22.91
N VAL A 44 -20.66 -59.47 21.65
CA VAL A 44 -21.82 -60.18 21.06
C VAL A 44 -23.26 -59.68 21.36
N GLU A 45 -23.90 -59.26 20.26
CA GLU A 45 -25.31 -59.40 19.83
C GLU A 45 -26.50 -58.68 20.50
N THR A 46 -27.41 -58.29 19.59
CA THR A 46 -28.88 -58.12 19.71
C THR A 46 -29.40 -56.73 20.08
N SER A 47 -29.92 -56.00 19.09
CA SER A 47 -31.33 -55.60 18.98
C SER A 47 -31.51 -54.51 17.92
N GLU A 48 -31.83 -54.94 16.69
CA GLU A 48 -32.63 -54.15 15.77
C GLU A 48 -33.97 -53.84 16.46
N VAL A 49 -34.34 -52.55 16.57
CA VAL A 49 -35.71 -51.98 16.62
C VAL A 49 -35.65 -50.47 16.96
N THR A 50 -34.55 -49.94 17.49
CA THR A 50 -34.46 -48.51 17.90
C THR A 50 -33.98 -47.55 16.78
N GLU A 51 -33.93 -47.99 15.53
CA GLU A 51 -33.30 -47.22 14.43
C GLU A 51 -34.28 -46.37 13.60
N PHE A 52 -35.59 -46.54 13.77
CA PHE A 52 -36.58 -45.82 12.97
C PHE A 52 -36.95 -44.43 13.55
N GLU A 53 -37.04 -44.25 14.87
CA GLU A 53 -37.32 -42.93 15.48
C GLU A 53 -36.10 -41.98 15.48
N ALA A 54 -34.88 -42.53 15.42
CA ALA A 54 -33.64 -41.75 15.42
C ALA A 54 -33.30 -41.12 14.05
N ARG A 55 -33.92 -41.63 12.97
CA ARG A 55 -33.63 -41.18 11.59
C ARG A 55 -34.40 -39.90 11.23
N ASP A 56 -35.65 -39.80 11.68
CA ASP A 56 -36.52 -38.63 11.46
C ASP A 56 -35.96 -37.38 12.19
N SER A 57 -35.43 -37.57 13.40
CA SER A 57 -34.79 -36.51 14.18
C SER A 57 -33.45 -36.03 13.58
N LYS A 58 -32.72 -36.90 12.87
CA LYS A 58 -31.43 -36.57 12.24
C LYS A 58 -31.59 -35.86 10.90
N GLU A 59 -32.60 -36.22 10.10
CA GLU A 59 -32.89 -35.52 8.84
C GLU A 59 -33.46 -34.10 9.10
N GLN A 60 -34.26 -33.94 10.16
CA GLN A 60 -34.82 -32.62 10.51
C GLN A 60 -33.79 -31.67 11.13
N GLN A 61 -32.79 -32.18 11.86
CA GLN A 61 -31.67 -31.38 12.37
C GLN A 61 -30.63 -31.02 11.30
N ALA A 62 -30.52 -31.81 10.22
CA ALA A 62 -29.63 -31.52 9.09
C ALA A 62 -30.15 -30.40 8.17
N GLN A 63 -31.45 -30.10 8.19
CA GLN A 63 -32.04 -28.99 7.42
C GLN A 63 -32.11 -27.66 8.18
N LEU A 64 -31.92 -27.65 9.51
CA LEU A 64 -31.96 -26.44 10.35
C LEU A 64 -30.60 -25.73 10.46
N TRP A 65 -29.52 -26.34 9.99
CA TRP A 65 -28.21 -25.69 9.93
C TRP A 65 -27.94 -25.13 8.53
N GLN A 66 -28.57 -23.99 8.24
CA GLN A 66 -28.01 -23.05 7.26
C GLN A 66 -27.07 -22.12 8.03
N PRO A 67 -25.77 -22.06 7.72
CA PRO A 67 -24.89 -21.02 8.27
C PRO A 67 -25.23 -19.69 7.59
N GLU A 68 -26.40 -19.13 7.90
CA GLU A 68 -26.70 -17.72 7.65
C GLU A 68 -26.04 -16.92 8.77
N GLN A 69 -24.80 -16.49 8.51
CA GLN A 69 -24.28 -15.14 8.75
C GLN A 69 -22.80 -15.18 8.38
N VAL A 70 -22.52 -14.97 7.10
CA VAL A 70 -21.19 -14.57 6.64
C VAL A 70 -20.88 -13.24 7.30
N ASP A 71 -20.07 -13.29 8.35
CA ASP A 71 -19.58 -12.14 9.10
C ASP A 71 -19.03 -11.07 8.14
N LYS A 72 -19.75 -9.94 8.06
CA LYS A 72 -19.39 -8.77 7.24
C LYS A 72 -18.04 -8.17 7.64
N SER A 73 -17.54 -8.45 8.86
CA SER A 73 -16.23 -7.98 9.31
C SER A 73 -15.10 -8.78 8.67
N THR A 74 -15.25 -10.10 8.51
CA THR A 74 -14.26 -10.97 7.84
C THR A 74 -14.15 -10.67 6.33
N THR A 75 -15.26 -10.25 5.72
CA THR A 75 -15.27 -9.78 4.32
C THR A 75 -14.62 -8.40 4.16
N LEU A 76 -14.76 -7.47 5.12
CA LEU A 76 -14.10 -6.15 5.06
C LEU A 76 -12.56 -6.25 5.08
N TRP A 77 -11.97 -7.04 5.99
CA TRP A 77 -10.52 -7.21 6.08
C TRP A 77 -9.93 -8.00 4.90
N SER A 78 -10.67 -9.01 4.41
CA SER A 78 -10.24 -9.78 3.25
C SER A 78 -10.37 -9.00 1.94
N GLU A 79 -11.42 -8.18 1.80
CA GLU A 79 -11.57 -7.23 0.70
C GLU A 79 -10.40 -6.26 0.69
N LEU A 80 -10.11 -5.53 1.79
CA LEU A 80 -8.99 -4.57 1.93
C LEU A 80 -7.62 -5.14 1.51
N GLY A 81 -7.35 -6.42 1.77
CA GLY A 81 -6.08 -7.07 1.44
C GLY A 81 -5.90 -7.48 -0.03
N LYS A 82 -6.97 -7.66 -0.83
CA LYS A 82 -6.88 -8.20 -2.21
C LYS A 82 -5.86 -7.51 -3.15
N PRO A 83 -5.78 -6.18 -3.26
CA PRO A 83 -4.83 -5.52 -4.18
C PRO A 83 -3.39 -5.65 -3.69
N PHE A 84 -3.19 -5.59 -2.37
CA PHE A 84 -1.90 -5.68 -1.72
C PHE A 84 -1.40 -7.10 -1.86
N LYS A 85 -2.30 -8.08 -1.73
CA LYS A 85 -2.04 -9.49 -2.04
C LYS A 85 -1.67 -9.69 -3.52
N LYS A 86 -2.40 -9.08 -4.46
CA LYS A 86 -2.03 -9.10 -5.90
C LYS A 86 -0.68 -8.44 -6.18
N LEU A 87 -0.34 -7.34 -5.48
CA LEU A 87 0.96 -6.69 -5.58
C LEU A 87 2.06 -7.59 -5.01
N LEU A 88 1.81 -8.20 -3.84
CA LEU A 88 2.72 -9.15 -3.20
C LEU A 88 2.92 -10.40 -4.05
N GLU A 89 1.88 -10.93 -4.66
CA GLU A 89 1.97 -12.05 -5.63
C GLU A 89 2.80 -11.64 -6.85
N LYS A 90 2.63 -10.41 -7.33
CA LYS A 90 3.43 -9.88 -8.44
C LYS A 90 4.90 -9.71 -8.05
N ILE A 91 5.18 -9.24 -6.82
CA ILE A 91 6.53 -9.11 -6.27
C ILE A 91 7.17 -10.48 -6.03
N SER A 92 6.42 -11.43 -5.45
CA SER A 92 6.91 -12.78 -5.13
C SER A 92 7.19 -13.60 -6.39
N SER A 93 6.40 -13.41 -7.46
CA SER A 93 6.64 -14.06 -8.75
C SER A 93 8.02 -13.76 -9.34
N ASN A 94 8.63 -12.62 -8.98
CA ASN A 94 9.96 -12.21 -9.43
C ASN A 94 10.89 -11.88 -8.26
N SER A 95 10.95 -12.78 -7.29
CA SER A 95 11.74 -12.61 -6.07
C SER A 95 13.23 -12.30 -6.35
N LEU A 96 13.82 -12.89 -7.39
CA LEU A 96 15.22 -12.63 -7.75
C LEU A 96 15.45 -11.22 -8.30
N LEU A 97 14.50 -10.68 -9.08
CA LEU A 97 14.56 -9.30 -9.60
C LEU A 97 14.53 -8.29 -8.45
N TRP A 98 13.62 -8.50 -7.49
CA TRP A 98 13.48 -7.64 -6.32
C TRP A 98 14.68 -7.72 -5.40
N LEU A 99 15.23 -8.92 -5.18
CA LEU A 99 16.45 -9.09 -4.39
C LEU A 99 17.65 -8.41 -5.07
N GLY A 100 17.79 -8.57 -6.39
CA GLY A 100 18.81 -7.87 -7.17
C GLY A 100 18.67 -6.35 -7.08
N GLY A 101 17.45 -5.82 -7.19
CA GLY A 101 17.16 -4.41 -7.00
C GLY A 101 17.52 -3.91 -5.59
N PHE A 102 17.24 -4.70 -4.56
CA PHE A 102 17.58 -4.37 -3.18
C PHE A 102 19.10 -4.33 -2.94
N VAL A 103 19.84 -5.34 -3.41
CA VAL A 103 21.30 -5.38 -3.31
C VAL A 103 21.92 -4.22 -4.10
N LEU A 104 21.41 -3.93 -5.29
CA LEU A 104 21.86 -2.80 -6.11
C LEU A 104 21.62 -1.46 -5.41
N ALA A 105 20.46 -1.30 -4.76
CA ALA A 105 20.14 -0.09 -4.00
C ALA A 105 21.11 0.11 -2.82
N LEU A 106 21.39 -0.95 -2.05
CA LEU A 106 22.38 -0.90 -0.97
C LEU A 106 23.77 -0.57 -1.51
N GLY A 107 24.20 -1.21 -2.60
CA GLY A 107 25.46 -0.91 -3.27
C GLY A 107 25.56 0.55 -3.70
N GLY A 108 24.49 1.11 -4.27
CA GLY A 108 24.41 2.52 -4.64
C GLY A 108 24.55 3.47 -3.45
N VAL A 109 23.90 3.16 -2.31
CA VAL A 109 24.02 3.97 -1.09
C VAL A 109 25.44 3.94 -0.53
N PHE A 110 26.07 2.76 -0.45
CA PHE A 110 27.45 2.65 0.03
C PHE A 110 28.45 3.31 -0.92
N LEU A 111 28.25 3.17 -2.23
CA LEU A 111 29.08 3.84 -3.24
C LEU A 111 28.97 5.35 -3.13
N ALA A 112 27.74 5.87 -2.99
CA ALA A 112 27.52 7.29 -2.76
C ALA A 112 28.25 7.75 -1.49
N LYS A 113 28.04 7.07 -0.36
CA LYS A 113 28.69 7.37 0.92
C LYS A 113 30.22 7.41 0.79
N TYR A 114 30.82 6.42 0.13
CA TYR A 114 32.26 6.39 -0.12
C TYR A 114 32.72 7.58 -0.96
N ALA A 115 32.00 7.93 -2.04
CA ALA A 115 32.31 9.08 -2.87
C ALA A 115 32.24 10.41 -2.11
N ILE A 116 31.38 10.50 -1.08
CA ILE A 116 31.32 11.65 -0.17
C ILE A 116 32.57 11.72 0.70
N GLU A 117 32.94 10.63 1.35
CA GLU A 117 34.05 10.58 2.31
C GLU A 117 35.40 10.78 1.65
N ALA A 118 35.60 10.22 0.47
CA ALA A 118 36.82 10.39 -0.29
C ALA A 118 36.89 11.76 -1.01
N GLY A 119 35.84 12.60 -0.90
CA GLY A 119 35.83 13.95 -1.46
C GLY A 119 35.76 14.01 -2.99
N LEU A 120 35.39 12.91 -3.67
CA LEU A 120 35.43 12.82 -5.14
C LEU A 120 34.39 13.71 -5.83
N ILE A 121 33.23 13.92 -5.21
CA ILE A 121 32.07 14.54 -5.86
C ILE A 121 31.56 15.70 -5.00
N SER A 122 31.43 16.89 -5.58
CA SER A 122 30.83 18.06 -4.92
C SER A 122 29.33 17.85 -4.65
N ALA A 123 28.76 18.57 -3.69
CA ALA A 123 27.35 18.44 -3.33
C ALA A 123 26.40 18.71 -4.53
N GLU A 124 26.71 19.71 -5.35
CA GLU A 124 25.95 20.03 -6.57
C GLU A 124 26.02 18.90 -7.60
N ALA A 125 27.23 18.37 -7.85
CA ALA A 125 27.43 17.28 -8.78
C ALA A 125 26.69 16.00 -8.33
N ARG A 126 26.59 15.72 -7.02
CA ARG A 126 25.79 14.60 -6.50
C ARG A 126 24.31 14.73 -6.85
N VAL A 127 23.75 15.93 -6.69
CA VAL A 127 22.33 16.20 -7.01
C VAL A 127 22.08 16.11 -8.51
N LEU A 128 22.95 16.72 -9.33
CA LEU A 128 22.88 16.65 -10.79
C LEU A 128 23.00 15.22 -11.32
N LEU A 129 23.96 14.44 -10.80
CA LEU A 129 24.12 13.03 -11.14
C LEU A 129 22.91 12.22 -10.70
N GLY A 130 22.36 12.48 -9.51
CA GLY A 130 21.16 11.81 -9.03
C GLY A 130 19.94 12.07 -9.92
N PHE A 131 19.68 13.33 -10.30
CA PHE A 131 18.61 13.65 -11.26
C PHE A 131 18.84 13.03 -12.62
N THR A 132 20.06 13.14 -13.16
CA THR A 132 20.43 12.56 -14.45
C THR A 132 20.26 11.04 -14.43
N PHE A 133 20.65 10.39 -13.33
CA PHE A 133 20.47 8.96 -13.12
C PHE A 133 18.99 8.58 -13.06
N GLY A 134 18.17 9.32 -12.31
CA GLY A 134 16.72 9.12 -12.27
C GLY A 134 16.06 9.24 -13.65
N ILE A 135 16.41 10.27 -14.41
CA ILE A 135 15.94 10.48 -15.79
C ILE A 135 16.42 9.34 -16.71
N CYS A 136 17.68 8.91 -16.56
CA CYS A 136 18.23 7.79 -17.32
C CYS A 136 17.46 6.49 -17.05
N LEU A 137 17.12 6.20 -15.78
CA LEU A 137 16.28 5.03 -15.43
C LEU A 137 14.90 5.11 -16.09
N LEU A 138 14.28 6.28 -16.14
CA LEU A 138 12.99 6.49 -16.82
C LEU A 138 13.11 6.27 -18.32
N ALA A 139 14.17 6.80 -18.94
CA ALA A 139 14.44 6.62 -20.36
C ALA A 139 14.70 5.15 -20.71
N ILE A 140 15.46 4.43 -19.88
CA ILE A 140 15.72 2.99 -20.04
C ILE A 140 14.41 2.20 -19.88
N ALA A 141 13.58 2.52 -18.87
CA ALA A 141 12.29 1.86 -18.68
C ALA A 141 11.39 1.98 -19.91
N GLU A 142 11.29 3.19 -20.46
CA GLU A 142 10.54 3.49 -21.68
C GLU A 142 11.14 2.78 -22.91
N TYR A 143 12.47 2.80 -23.06
CA TYR A 143 13.17 2.13 -24.15
C TYR A 143 12.95 0.63 -24.15
N LEU A 144 12.98 0.02 -22.96
CA LEU A 144 12.75 -1.40 -22.75
C LEU A 144 11.31 -1.80 -23.06
N MET A 145 10.36 -0.91 -22.74
CA MET A 145 8.95 -1.09 -23.07
C MET A 145 8.66 -0.96 -24.57
N ARG A 146 9.43 -0.16 -25.30
CA ARG A 146 9.27 0.03 -26.75
C ARG A 146 9.86 -1.11 -27.58
N ASN A 147 10.87 -1.82 -27.06
CA ASN A 147 11.58 -2.87 -27.80
C ASN A 147 11.51 -4.24 -27.10
N PRO A 148 10.31 -4.78 -26.79
CA PRO A 148 10.18 -6.01 -26.02
C PRO A 148 10.81 -7.22 -26.74
N GLU A 149 10.68 -7.30 -28.07
CA GLU A 149 11.22 -8.41 -28.88
C GLU A 149 12.75 -8.46 -28.89
N ARG A 150 13.41 -7.29 -28.86
CA ARG A 150 14.88 -7.20 -28.90
C ARG A 150 15.55 -7.76 -27.65
N PHE A 151 14.87 -7.68 -26.51
CA PHE A 151 15.42 -8.06 -25.21
C PHE A 151 14.80 -9.35 -24.64
N ASN A 152 13.93 -10.02 -25.40
CA ASN A 152 13.22 -11.25 -24.98
C ASN A 152 12.53 -11.10 -23.61
N ILE A 153 11.99 -9.91 -23.33
CA ILE A 153 11.40 -9.60 -22.03
C ILE A 153 9.94 -10.05 -22.04
N GLN A 154 9.67 -11.19 -21.39
CA GLN A 154 8.33 -11.73 -21.27
C GLN A 154 7.47 -11.00 -20.23
N SER A 155 8.08 -10.18 -19.35
CA SER A 155 7.34 -9.47 -18.30
C SER A 155 7.65 -7.98 -18.24
N THR A 156 6.60 -7.15 -18.19
CA THR A 156 6.70 -5.69 -18.05
C THR A 156 7.20 -5.25 -16.66
N GLN A 157 7.54 -6.19 -15.77
CA GLN A 157 7.94 -5.90 -14.39
C GLN A 157 9.30 -5.23 -14.30
N VAL A 158 10.25 -5.58 -15.17
CA VAL A 158 11.58 -4.95 -15.18
C VAL A 158 11.44 -3.47 -15.51
N SER A 159 10.69 -3.13 -16.57
CA SER A 159 10.46 -1.74 -16.96
C SER A 159 9.65 -0.97 -15.91
N ALA A 160 8.65 -1.61 -15.29
CA ALA A 160 7.90 -1.01 -14.18
C ALA A 160 8.78 -0.74 -12.95
N ALA A 161 9.69 -1.66 -12.61
CA ALA A 161 10.64 -1.49 -11.52
C ALA A 161 11.61 -0.34 -11.81
N LEU A 162 12.21 -0.29 -13.01
CA LEU A 162 13.10 0.81 -13.42
C LEU A 162 12.36 2.17 -13.43
N GLY A 163 11.14 2.21 -13.97
CA GLY A 163 10.33 3.43 -13.99
C GLY A 163 10.01 3.92 -12.58
N SER A 164 9.65 3.00 -11.67
CA SER A 164 9.41 3.33 -10.27
C SER A 164 10.67 3.83 -9.56
N ALA A 165 11.81 3.17 -9.78
CA ALA A 165 13.09 3.58 -9.22
C ALA A 165 13.47 4.99 -9.69
N GLY A 166 13.30 5.28 -10.98
CA GLY A 166 13.54 6.62 -11.54
C GLY A 166 12.68 7.71 -10.91
N ILE A 167 11.37 7.47 -10.74
CA ILE A 167 10.46 8.42 -10.06
C ILE A 167 10.88 8.63 -8.60
N ILE A 168 11.15 7.55 -7.86
CA ILE A 168 11.60 7.61 -6.47
C ILE A 168 12.90 8.42 -6.36
N THR A 169 13.86 8.17 -7.23
CA THR A 169 15.13 8.90 -7.27
C THR A 169 14.91 10.38 -7.56
N CYS A 170 14.06 10.75 -8.52
CA CYS A 170 13.76 12.15 -8.82
C CYS A 170 13.11 12.88 -7.64
N PHE A 171 12.11 12.27 -6.97
CA PHE A 171 11.53 12.85 -5.76
C PHE A 171 12.54 12.95 -4.61
N SER A 172 13.37 11.93 -4.42
CA SER A 172 14.40 11.94 -3.38
C SER A 172 15.44 13.04 -3.62
N MET A 173 15.90 13.20 -4.87
CA MET A 173 16.86 14.25 -5.21
C MET A 173 16.25 15.64 -5.10
N MET A 174 14.95 15.81 -5.36
CA MET A 174 14.25 17.05 -5.09
C MET A 174 14.31 17.41 -3.60
N VAL A 175 13.93 16.47 -2.73
CA VAL A 175 13.96 16.66 -1.28
C VAL A 175 15.38 16.95 -0.79
N VAL A 176 16.38 16.21 -1.27
CA VAL A 176 17.79 16.43 -0.93
C VAL A 176 18.26 17.82 -1.37
N SER A 177 17.89 18.25 -2.57
CA SER A 177 18.24 19.55 -3.12
C SER A 177 17.63 20.72 -2.32
N THR A 178 16.41 20.55 -1.79
CA THR A 178 15.72 21.63 -1.06
C THR A 178 15.97 21.61 0.44
N HIS A 179 15.86 20.46 1.11
CA HIS A 179 15.94 20.39 2.56
C HIS A 179 17.36 20.22 3.09
N TYR A 180 18.18 19.43 2.39
CA TYR A 180 19.52 19.10 2.87
C TYR A 180 20.54 20.15 2.40
N TYR A 181 20.61 20.40 1.10
CA TYR A 181 21.59 21.34 0.53
C TYR A 181 21.06 22.76 0.33
N LYS A 182 19.73 22.96 0.36
CA LYS A 182 19.08 24.28 0.17
C LYS A 182 19.51 25.00 -1.11
N PHE A 183 19.79 24.26 -2.19
CA PHE A 183 20.21 24.82 -3.48
C PHE A 183 19.07 25.55 -4.19
N ILE A 184 17.84 25.07 -4.02
CA ILE A 184 16.67 25.57 -4.75
C ILE A 184 15.68 26.13 -3.71
N PRO A 185 15.21 27.38 -3.89
CA PRO A 185 14.20 27.93 -3.00
C PRO A 185 12.85 27.20 -3.15
N PRO A 186 11.94 27.33 -2.17
CA PRO A 186 10.71 26.53 -2.12
C PRO A 186 9.81 26.69 -3.34
N THR A 187 9.65 27.91 -3.87
CA THR A 187 8.76 28.22 -4.99
C THR A 187 9.15 27.47 -6.29
N PRO A 188 10.38 27.58 -6.84
CA PRO A 188 10.77 26.79 -8.02
C PRO A 188 10.80 25.28 -7.76
N ALA A 189 11.07 24.85 -6.53
CA ALA A 189 11.02 23.43 -6.19
C ALA A 189 9.62 22.83 -6.36
N LEU A 190 8.56 23.59 -6.06
CA LEU A 190 7.17 23.16 -6.34
C LEU A 190 6.94 22.92 -7.82
N PHE A 191 7.37 23.84 -8.70
CA PHE A 191 7.21 23.69 -10.14
C PHE A 191 7.92 22.46 -10.70
N VAL A 192 9.16 22.22 -10.27
CA VAL A 192 9.88 21.01 -10.72
C VAL A 192 9.23 19.75 -10.16
N THR A 193 8.73 19.78 -8.92
CA THR A 193 7.99 18.65 -8.35
C THR A 193 6.69 18.37 -9.14
N LEU A 194 5.94 19.39 -9.56
CA LEU A 194 4.77 19.23 -10.42
C LEU A 194 5.11 18.54 -11.74
N LEU A 195 6.26 18.89 -12.32
CA LEU A 195 6.77 18.25 -13.53
C LEU A 195 7.11 16.78 -13.27
N VAL A 196 7.80 16.46 -12.16
CA VAL A 196 8.08 15.08 -11.75
C VAL A 196 6.80 14.29 -11.52
N THR A 197 5.79 14.86 -10.87
CA THR A 197 4.46 14.25 -10.66
C THR A 197 3.75 13.98 -11.98
N SER A 198 3.87 14.88 -12.95
CA SER A 198 3.30 14.71 -14.29
C SER A 198 3.98 13.56 -15.05
N VAL A 199 5.30 13.47 -14.97
CA VAL A 199 6.08 12.35 -15.52
C VAL A 199 5.72 11.04 -14.82
N ALA A 200 5.60 11.06 -13.49
CA ALA A 200 5.20 9.89 -12.70
C ALA A 200 3.80 9.39 -13.10
N THR A 201 2.88 10.32 -13.36
CA THR A 201 1.53 10.03 -13.85
C THR A 201 1.56 9.40 -15.23
N PHE A 202 2.32 9.97 -16.17
CA PHE A 202 2.51 9.39 -17.50
C PHE A 202 3.08 7.97 -17.44
N MET A 203 4.10 7.75 -16.60
CA MET A 203 4.69 6.44 -16.38
C MET A 203 3.72 5.45 -15.71
N ALA A 204 2.94 5.91 -14.73
CA ALA A 204 1.94 5.09 -14.05
C ALA A 204 0.89 4.53 -15.03
N LEU A 205 0.46 5.33 -16.00
CA LEU A 205 -0.49 4.91 -17.04
C LEU A 205 0.10 3.85 -17.97
N ARG A 206 1.42 3.86 -18.17
CA ARG A 206 2.10 2.93 -19.09
C ARG A 206 2.55 1.63 -18.43
N PHE A 207 3.03 1.70 -17.19
CA PHE A 207 3.60 0.57 -16.45
C PHE A 207 2.63 -0.06 -15.45
N GLY A 208 1.49 0.58 -15.21
CA GLY A 208 0.37 0.04 -14.43
C GLY A 208 0.44 0.36 -12.92
N PRO A 209 -0.26 -0.44 -12.09
CA PRO A 209 -0.63 -0.04 -10.73
C PRO A 209 0.54 0.15 -9.76
N ILE A 210 1.63 -0.64 -9.87
CA ILE A 210 2.78 -0.51 -8.96
C ILE A 210 3.37 0.91 -9.04
N VAL A 211 3.59 1.39 -10.26
CA VAL A 211 4.16 2.71 -10.52
C VAL A 211 3.18 3.81 -10.09
N ALA A 212 1.87 3.60 -10.27
CA ALA A 212 0.83 4.49 -9.77
C ALA A 212 0.90 4.68 -8.25
N PHE A 213 0.94 3.59 -7.47
CA PHE A 213 1.02 3.67 -6.01
C PHE A 213 2.26 4.47 -5.56
N ILE A 214 3.42 4.13 -6.11
CA ILE A 214 4.69 4.78 -5.76
C ILE A 214 4.66 6.26 -6.13
N GLY A 215 4.19 6.61 -7.33
CA GLY A 215 4.09 7.99 -7.79
C GLY A 215 3.14 8.82 -6.92
N VAL A 216 1.96 8.29 -6.59
CA VAL A 216 0.97 9.00 -5.76
C VAL A 216 1.49 9.17 -4.32
N ILE A 217 2.02 8.11 -3.71
CA ILE A 217 2.61 8.17 -2.35
C ILE A 217 3.75 9.19 -2.31
N GLY A 218 4.68 9.11 -3.28
CA GLY A 218 5.80 10.04 -3.38
C GLY A 218 5.33 11.48 -3.54
N SER A 219 4.32 11.72 -4.36
CA SER A 219 3.79 13.06 -4.61
C SER A 219 3.15 13.67 -3.36
N TYR A 220 2.36 12.91 -2.59
CA TYR A 220 1.78 13.40 -1.32
C TYR A 220 2.78 13.53 -0.18
N ALA A 221 3.92 12.85 -0.24
CA ALA A 221 5.00 13.02 0.73
C ALA A 221 5.68 14.39 0.61
N VAL A 222 5.78 14.93 -0.62
CA VAL A 222 6.47 16.21 -0.86
C VAL A 222 5.83 17.39 -0.11
N PRO A 223 4.54 17.73 -0.26
CA PRO A 223 3.97 18.90 0.39
C PRO A 223 3.99 18.80 1.91
N ALA A 224 3.97 17.59 2.47
CA ALA A 224 4.23 17.40 3.89
C ALA A 224 5.61 17.98 4.23
N LEU A 225 6.69 17.52 3.60
CA LEU A 225 8.06 17.95 3.92
C LEU A 225 8.26 19.48 3.86
N PHE A 226 7.54 20.18 3.00
CA PHE A 226 7.65 21.63 2.84
C PHE A 226 6.82 22.45 3.85
N TRP A 227 6.23 21.85 4.89
CA TRP A 227 5.37 22.53 5.87
C TRP A 227 6.03 23.71 6.60
N SER A 228 7.37 23.72 6.74
CA SER A 228 8.12 24.76 7.47
C SER A 228 8.75 25.82 6.56
N ASN A 229 8.60 25.68 5.25
CA ASN A 229 9.13 26.64 4.29
C ASN A 229 8.16 27.82 4.15
N GLU A 230 8.66 28.98 3.71
CA GLU A 230 7.90 30.23 3.49
C GLU A 230 6.82 30.14 2.37
N LEU A 231 6.38 28.93 2.02
CA LEU A 231 5.29 28.71 1.08
C LEU A 231 3.98 29.18 1.68
N THR A 232 3.22 29.91 0.87
CA THR A 232 1.88 30.33 1.23
C THR A 232 0.93 29.12 1.26
N LEU A 233 -0.10 29.18 2.13
CA LEU A 233 -1.13 28.15 2.17
C LEU A 233 -1.80 27.95 0.79
N LEU A 234 -1.90 29.04 0.00
CA LEU A 234 -2.40 29.02 -1.36
C LEU A 234 -1.54 28.13 -2.27
N GLU A 235 -0.23 28.36 -2.33
CA GLU A 235 0.69 27.57 -3.18
C GLU A 235 0.62 26.08 -2.83
N LEU A 236 0.62 25.75 -1.54
CA LEU A 236 0.59 24.37 -1.08
C LEU A 236 -0.78 23.72 -1.36
N SER A 237 -1.89 24.46 -1.23
CA SER A 237 -3.23 23.98 -1.57
C SER A 237 -3.42 23.73 -3.08
N LEU A 238 -2.88 24.60 -3.94
CA LEU A 238 -2.92 24.43 -5.39
C LEU A 238 -2.10 23.20 -5.81
N PHE A 239 -0.94 23.04 -5.21
CA PHE A 239 -0.07 21.90 -5.44
C PHE A 239 -0.74 20.56 -5.07
N VAL A 240 -1.36 20.47 -3.90
CA VAL A 240 -2.07 19.26 -3.47
C VAL A 240 -3.30 19.00 -4.35
N THR A 241 -4.03 20.04 -4.76
CA THR A 241 -5.16 19.89 -5.69
C THR A 241 -4.70 19.31 -7.03
N PHE A 242 -3.54 19.74 -7.53
CA PHE A 242 -2.95 19.18 -8.74
C PHE A 242 -2.57 17.71 -8.57
N ILE A 243 -1.90 17.34 -7.47
CA ILE A 243 -1.56 15.95 -7.16
C ILE A 243 -2.82 15.08 -7.15
N SER A 244 -3.87 15.53 -6.46
CA SER A 244 -5.14 14.82 -6.35
C SER A 244 -5.84 14.67 -7.69
N SER A 245 -5.85 15.73 -8.51
CA SER A 245 -6.38 15.68 -9.87
C SER A 245 -5.63 14.63 -10.71
N SER A 246 -4.31 14.61 -10.62
CA SER A 246 -3.46 13.64 -11.29
C SER A 246 -3.72 12.21 -10.82
N ALA A 247 -3.88 12.01 -9.51
CA ALA A 247 -4.12 10.69 -8.92
C ALA A 247 -5.52 10.13 -9.26
N ILE A 248 -6.54 10.99 -9.31
CA ILE A 248 -7.89 10.64 -9.79
C ILE A 248 -7.83 10.27 -11.27
N TYR A 249 -7.09 11.02 -12.09
CA TYR A 249 -6.88 10.69 -13.49
C TYR A 249 -6.26 9.30 -13.67
N ILE A 250 -5.23 8.95 -12.90
CA ILE A 250 -4.64 7.60 -12.90
C ILE A 250 -5.68 6.54 -12.50
N THR A 251 -6.44 6.80 -11.45
CA THR A 251 -7.46 5.89 -10.93
C THR A 251 -8.50 5.54 -11.99
N SER A 252 -8.94 6.54 -12.78
CA SER A 252 -9.92 6.35 -13.86
C SER A 252 -9.44 5.38 -14.95
N LYS A 253 -8.12 5.25 -15.15
CA LYS A 253 -7.52 4.39 -16.19
C LYS A 253 -7.04 3.04 -15.67
N VAL A 254 -6.53 3.00 -14.44
CA VAL A 254 -5.95 1.79 -13.84
C VAL A 254 -7.01 0.95 -13.11
N SER A 255 -8.22 1.48 -12.90
CA SER A 255 -9.39 0.79 -12.32
C SER A 255 -9.11 0.09 -10.98
N ASN A 256 -8.28 0.71 -10.13
CA ASN A 256 -7.93 0.19 -8.82
C ASN A 256 -8.53 1.06 -7.71
N ARG A 257 -9.55 0.55 -7.02
CA ARG A 257 -10.27 1.23 -5.93
C ARG A 257 -9.38 1.71 -4.78
N TYR A 258 -8.20 1.16 -4.61
CA TYR A 258 -7.27 1.53 -3.54
C TYR A 258 -6.42 2.75 -3.87
N LEU A 259 -6.15 2.98 -5.15
CA LEU A 259 -5.53 4.22 -5.58
C LEU A 259 -6.45 5.40 -5.28
N TRP A 260 -7.76 5.20 -5.46
CA TRP A 260 -8.77 6.17 -5.06
C TRP A 260 -8.73 6.43 -3.56
N GLN A 261 -8.77 5.38 -2.73
CA GLN A 261 -8.71 5.51 -1.26
C GLN A 261 -7.42 6.19 -0.79
N LEU A 262 -6.29 5.90 -1.42
CA LEU A 262 -5.01 6.50 -1.09
C LEU A 262 -4.98 8.00 -1.42
N SER A 263 -5.54 8.36 -2.58
CA SER A 263 -5.67 9.76 -2.99
C SER A 263 -6.61 10.52 -2.07
N PHE A 264 -7.75 9.90 -1.72
CA PHE A 264 -8.70 10.45 -0.76
C PHE A 264 -8.05 10.68 0.60
N LEU A 265 -7.34 9.68 1.13
CA LEU A 265 -6.68 9.77 2.42
C LEU A 265 -5.57 10.82 2.43
N GLY A 266 -4.74 10.88 1.39
CA GLY A 266 -3.68 11.89 1.26
C GLY A 266 -4.25 13.30 1.19
N HIS A 267 -5.28 13.51 0.36
CA HIS A 267 -5.92 14.81 0.20
C HIS A 267 -6.61 15.30 1.48
N PHE A 268 -7.37 14.44 2.15
CA PHE A 268 -8.03 14.79 3.41
C PHE A 268 -7.04 14.95 4.57
N SER A 269 -5.97 14.17 4.61
CA SER A 269 -4.89 14.36 5.58
C SER A 269 -4.27 15.76 5.44
N TYR A 270 -4.05 16.21 4.21
CA TYR A 270 -3.55 17.56 3.95
C TYR A 270 -4.59 18.63 4.33
N LEU A 271 -5.87 18.41 4.01
CA LEU A 271 -6.95 19.32 4.41
C LEU A 271 -6.99 19.51 5.93
N LEU A 272 -6.86 18.42 6.69
CA LEU A 272 -6.80 18.46 8.15
C LEU A 272 -5.60 19.29 8.62
N LEU A 273 -4.42 19.02 8.06
CA LEU A 273 -3.19 19.75 8.38
C LEU A 273 -3.31 21.25 8.08
N ALA A 274 -3.89 21.60 6.93
CA ALA A 274 -4.10 22.97 6.48
C ALA A 274 -5.04 23.74 7.42
N ILE A 275 -6.08 23.09 7.96
CA ILE A 275 -6.96 23.68 8.98
C ILE A 275 -6.20 23.96 10.28
N PHE A 276 -5.38 23.02 10.76
CA PHE A 276 -4.60 23.20 11.99
C PHE A 276 -3.57 24.33 11.91
N LEU A 277 -3.02 24.57 10.72
CA LEU A 277 -2.00 25.60 10.49
C LEU A 277 -2.60 26.98 10.22
N SER A 278 -3.89 27.06 9.91
CA SER A 278 -4.52 28.33 9.55
C SER A 278 -4.57 29.29 10.75
N LYS A 279 -4.03 30.50 10.55
CA LYS A 279 -3.95 31.55 11.57
C LYS A 279 -4.63 32.84 11.14
N SER A 280 -4.86 33.06 9.84
CA SER A 280 -5.38 34.33 9.31
C SER A 280 -6.76 34.20 8.65
N GLY A 281 -7.54 35.28 8.62
CA GLY A 281 -8.87 35.30 7.99
C GLY A 281 -8.85 35.07 6.47
N ASN A 282 -7.77 35.47 5.78
CA ASN A 282 -7.62 35.26 4.34
C ASN A 282 -7.38 33.78 3.99
N GLU A 283 -6.76 33.02 4.89
CA GLU A 283 -6.55 31.58 4.70
C GLU A 283 -7.85 30.80 4.75
N VAL A 284 -8.87 31.30 5.46
CA VAL A 284 -10.21 30.68 5.49
C VAL A 284 -10.81 30.63 4.09
N ALA A 285 -10.67 31.71 3.29
CA ALA A 285 -11.15 31.74 1.91
C ALA A 285 -10.41 30.71 1.03
N VAL A 286 -9.10 30.54 1.23
CA VAL A 286 -8.29 29.52 0.54
C VAL A 286 -8.76 28.11 0.93
N LEU A 287 -8.99 27.85 2.22
CA LEU A 287 -9.48 26.56 2.72
C LEU A 287 -10.89 26.24 2.20
N LEU A 288 -11.78 27.22 2.14
CA LEU A 288 -13.12 27.04 1.56
C LEU A 288 -13.03 26.71 0.07
N SER A 289 -12.21 27.45 -0.68
CA SER A 289 -11.96 27.20 -2.10
C SER A 289 -11.37 25.80 -2.32
N PHE A 290 -10.40 25.40 -1.49
CA PHE A 290 -9.79 24.08 -1.51
C PHE A 290 -10.81 22.98 -1.18
N SER A 291 -11.67 23.18 -0.18
CA SER A 291 -12.72 22.24 0.20
C SER A 291 -13.76 22.05 -0.92
N LEU A 292 -14.19 23.14 -1.56
CA LEU A 292 -15.06 23.10 -2.75
C LEU A 292 -14.42 22.33 -3.91
N ALA A 293 -13.14 22.60 -4.20
CA ALA A 293 -12.39 21.86 -5.22
C ALA A 293 -12.25 20.37 -4.88
N SER A 294 -12.05 20.05 -3.60
CA SER A 294 -12.00 18.67 -3.09
C SER A 294 -13.31 17.94 -3.34
N LEU A 295 -14.44 18.59 -2.98
CA LEU A 295 -15.77 18.03 -3.18
C LEU A 295 -16.01 17.79 -4.66
N TYR A 296 -15.70 18.76 -5.52
CA TYR A 296 -15.85 18.64 -6.97
C TYR A 296 -15.02 17.47 -7.54
N LEU A 297 -13.74 17.37 -7.17
CA LEU A 297 -12.85 16.32 -7.66
C LEU A 297 -13.33 14.90 -7.29
N PHE A 298 -13.72 14.69 -6.03
CA PHE A 298 -14.11 13.35 -5.57
C PHE A 298 -15.55 12.98 -5.90
N THR A 299 -16.47 13.95 -6.03
CA THR A 299 -17.84 13.68 -6.47
C THR A 299 -17.92 13.32 -7.95
N LEU A 300 -17.16 14.00 -8.81
CA LEU A 300 -17.10 13.69 -10.25
C LEU A 300 -16.39 12.34 -10.54
N SER A 301 -15.65 11.80 -9.56
CA SER A 301 -14.91 10.55 -9.70
C SER A 301 -15.75 9.28 -9.46
N GLN A 302 -17.00 9.42 -9.00
CA GLN A 302 -17.95 8.32 -8.79
C GLN A 302 -18.80 8.07 -10.03
#